data_AF-A0A1M7Z2B5-F1
#
_entry.id   AF-A0A1M7Z2B5-F1
#
_cell.length_a   1.000
_cell.length_b   1.000
_cell.length_c   1.000
_cell.angle_alpha   90.00
_cell.angle_beta   90.00
_cell.angle_gamma   90.00
#
_symmetry.space_group_name_H-M   'P 1'
#
loop_
_entity.id
_entity.type
_entity.pdbx_description
1 polymer ?
#
loop_
_entity_poly.entity_id
_entity_poly.type
_entity_poly.pdbx_seq_one_letter_code
_entity_poly.pdbx_strand_id
1 'polypeptide(L)'
;MIKIMVLTMISNNLRDITVTEDELLIFFESEPERANYDPVWLFDDSVYRYEFNNIKLSFSIIPNVGDIRLILFHHENMIYEFNAMSVKDVKCFSDMLTIYINHNEFIDVILQPSIRVKHRYKGTN
;
A
#
# COMPACT_ATOMS: atom_id res chain seq x y z
N MET A 1 10.86 -12.40 32.54
CA MET A 1 12.00 -12.29 31.62
C MET A 1 11.82 -13.04 30.29
N ILE A 2 10.87 -13.99 30.18
CA ILE A 2 10.62 -14.76 28.94
C ILE A 2 9.79 -13.96 27.89
N LYS A 3 8.98 -12.98 28.33
CA LYS A 3 8.08 -12.21 27.45
C LYS A 3 8.81 -11.25 26.50
N ILE A 4 10.03 -10.83 26.83
CA ILE A 4 10.83 -9.90 26.01
C ILE A 4 11.59 -10.66 24.90
N MET A 5 12.07 -11.88 25.17
CA MET A 5 12.76 -12.70 24.15
C MET A 5 11.86 -13.12 22.99
N VAL A 6 10.56 -13.34 23.22
CA VAL A 6 9.63 -13.71 22.13
C VAL A 6 9.43 -12.53 21.17
N LEU A 7 9.30 -11.30 21.69
CA LEU A 7 9.22 -10.10 20.84
C LEU A 7 10.51 -9.85 20.05
N THR A 8 11.68 -10.10 20.63
CA THR A 8 12.96 -9.94 19.93
C THR A 8 13.24 -11.05 18.92
N MET A 9 12.74 -12.27 19.10
CA MET A 9 12.93 -13.37 18.14
C MET A 9 11.99 -13.35 16.93
N ILE A 10 10.85 -12.65 17.02
CA ILE A 10 9.97 -12.40 15.86
C ILE A 10 10.52 -11.23 15.00
N SER A 11 11.42 -10.42 15.55
CA SER A 11 11.98 -9.20 14.92
C SER A 11 12.97 -9.45 13.77
N ASN A 12 13.47 -10.67 13.55
CA ASN A 12 14.56 -10.91 12.58
C ASN A 12 14.10 -11.39 11.20
N ASN A 13 12.79 -11.38 10.91
CA ASN A 13 12.27 -11.77 9.58
C ASN A 13 10.94 -11.11 9.19
N LEU A 14 10.48 -10.11 9.93
CA LEU A 14 9.39 -9.26 9.43
C LEU A 14 10.00 -8.37 8.34
N ARG A 15 9.56 -8.57 7.09
CA ARG A 15 9.79 -7.57 6.05
C ARG A 15 8.87 -6.41 6.39
N ASP A 16 9.41 -5.41 7.06
CA ASP A 16 8.64 -4.21 7.34
C ASP A 16 8.51 -3.43 6.04
N ILE A 17 7.30 -3.45 5.46
CA ILE A 17 6.88 -2.36 4.59
C ILE A 17 7.16 -1.06 5.34
N THR A 18 7.89 -0.15 4.68
CA THR A 18 8.43 1.04 5.36
C THR A 18 7.42 2.18 5.47
N VAL A 19 6.41 2.23 4.59
CA VAL A 19 5.34 3.22 4.73
C VAL A 19 4.61 3.00 6.05
N THR A 20 4.27 4.10 6.69
CA THR A 20 3.49 4.14 7.94
C THR A 20 2.02 4.35 7.65
N GLU A 21 1.17 4.03 8.63
CA GLU A 21 -0.25 4.35 8.57
C GLU A 21 -0.48 5.86 8.38
N ASP A 22 0.21 6.69 9.16
CA ASP A 22 0.06 8.15 9.10
C ASP A 22 0.39 8.71 7.70
N GLU A 23 1.41 8.17 7.03
CA GLU A 23 1.75 8.58 5.66
C GLU A 23 0.67 8.21 4.64
N LEU A 24 0.01 7.06 4.81
CA LEU A 24 -1.11 6.66 3.95
C LEU A 24 -2.37 7.48 4.26
N LEU A 25 -2.65 7.76 5.53
CA LEU A 25 -3.74 8.66 5.94
C LEU A 25 -3.59 10.03 5.29
N ILE A 26 -2.38 10.60 5.34
CA ILE A 26 -2.07 11.89 4.72
C ILE A 26 -2.20 11.80 3.20
N PHE A 27 -1.66 10.74 2.58
CA PHE A 27 -1.69 10.60 1.12
C PHE A 27 -3.10 10.44 0.56
N PHE A 28 -3.93 9.59 1.17
CA PHE A 28 -5.30 9.32 0.73
C PHE A 28 -6.32 10.34 1.25
N GLU A 29 -5.94 11.16 2.23
CA GLU A 29 -6.83 12.10 2.93
C GLU A 29 -8.07 11.40 3.54
N SER A 30 -7.92 10.12 3.91
CA SER A 30 -9.02 9.28 4.36
C SER A 30 -8.56 8.21 5.35
N GLU A 31 -9.37 7.93 6.36
CA GLU A 31 -9.21 6.77 7.24
C GLU A 31 -9.41 5.46 6.48
N PRO A 32 -8.62 4.40 6.75
CA PRO A 32 -8.82 3.11 6.11
C PRO A 32 -10.07 2.42 6.65
N GLU A 33 -10.79 1.74 5.78
CA GLU A 33 -11.71 0.68 6.20
C GLU A 33 -10.90 -0.55 6.59
N ARG A 34 -11.15 -1.10 7.79
CA ARG A 34 -10.44 -2.28 8.29
C ARG A 34 -11.44 -3.41 8.51
N ALA A 35 -11.06 -4.62 8.09
CA ALA A 35 -11.87 -5.82 8.30
C ALA A 35 -11.82 -6.32 9.75
N ASN A 36 -10.71 -6.07 10.46
CA ASN A 36 -10.49 -6.47 11.84
C ASN A 36 -10.25 -5.22 12.71
N TYR A 37 -10.53 -5.36 14.01
CA TYR A 37 -10.15 -4.37 15.03
C TYR A 37 -8.82 -4.77 15.69
N ASP A 38 -7.82 -5.22 14.91
CA ASP A 38 -6.50 -5.41 15.50
C ASP A 38 -6.01 -4.02 15.95
N PRO A 39 -5.57 -3.87 17.21
CA PRO A 39 -4.99 -2.60 17.66
C PRO A 39 -3.73 -2.21 16.87
N VAL A 40 -3.14 -3.13 16.10
CA VAL A 40 -1.91 -2.94 15.34
C VAL A 40 -2.18 -3.02 13.84
N TRP A 41 -2.06 -1.87 13.16
CA TRP A 41 -2.21 -1.70 11.71
C TRP A 41 -1.43 -2.73 10.86
N LEU A 42 -0.27 -3.18 11.35
CA LEU A 42 0.60 -4.15 10.66
C LEU A 42 -0.10 -5.44 10.22
N PHE A 43 -1.17 -5.86 10.90
CA PHE A 43 -1.84 -7.15 10.66
C PHE A 43 -3.23 -7.02 10.03
N ASP A 44 -3.70 -5.79 9.81
CA ASP A 44 -5.02 -5.53 9.24
C ASP A 44 -4.95 -5.40 7.71
N ASP A 45 -5.98 -5.93 7.03
CA ASP A 45 -6.27 -5.57 5.63
C ASP A 45 -6.90 -4.17 5.61
N SER A 46 -6.02 -3.17 5.55
CA SER A 46 -6.38 -1.76 5.61
C SER A 46 -6.69 -1.26 4.20
N VAL A 47 -7.91 -0.79 3.97
CA VAL A 47 -8.40 -0.33 2.66
C VAL A 47 -8.57 1.18 2.64
N TYR A 48 -7.72 1.87 1.90
CA TYR A 48 -7.80 3.30 1.64
C TYR A 48 -8.55 3.56 0.33
N ARG A 49 -9.35 4.63 0.29
CA ARG A 49 -10.11 5.01 -0.90
C ARG A 49 -9.96 6.48 -1.21
N TYR A 50 -9.85 6.80 -2.49
CA TYR A 50 -9.81 8.17 -2.98
C TYR A 50 -10.70 8.31 -4.21
N GLU A 51 -11.40 9.44 -4.34
CA GLU A 51 -12.27 9.71 -5.49
C GLU A 51 -12.02 11.11 -6.05
N PHE A 52 -11.83 11.20 -7.36
CA PHE A 52 -11.67 12.46 -8.08
C PHE A 52 -12.24 12.36 -9.49
N ASN A 53 -13.13 13.28 -9.87
CA ASN A 53 -13.76 13.36 -11.19
C ASN A 53 -14.31 12.01 -11.72
N ASN A 54 -15.11 11.32 -10.90
CA ASN A 54 -15.71 10.01 -11.19
C ASN A 54 -14.72 8.85 -11.39
N ILE A 55 -13.44 9.05 -11.05
CA ILE A 55 -12.46 7.98 -10.92
C ILE A 55 -12.31 7.69 -9.44
N LYS A 56 -12.51 6.42 -9.06
CA LYS A 56 -12.31 5.93 -7.69
C LYS A 56 -11.06 5.05 -7.68
N LEU A 57 -10.18 5.26 -6.73
CA LEU A 57 -9.03 4.42 -6.44
C LEU A 57 -9.26 3.72 -5.10
N SER A 58 -9.07 2.41 -5.08
CA SER A 58 -9.00 1.61 -3.84
C SER A 58 -7.59 1.05 -3.73
N PHE A 59 -6.97 1.22 -2.57
CA PHE A 59 -5.69 0.62 -2.23
C PHE A 59 -5.84 -0.15 -0.94
N SER A 60 -5.55 -1.46 -0.95
CA SER A 60 -5.46 -2.26 0.27
C SER A 60 -4.04 -2.75 0.52
N ILE A 61 -3.69 -2.87 1.79
CA ILE A 61 -2.39 -3.36 2.24
C ILE A 61 -2.52 -4.15 3.53
N ILE A 62 -1.78 -5.27 3.60
CA ILE A 62 -1.47 -5.99 4.83
C ILE A 62 0.03 -5.83 5.10
N PRO A 63 0.46 -4.86 5.94
CA PRO A 63 1.86 -4.43 5.99
C PRO A 63 2.86 -5.52 6.41
N ASN A 64 2.51 -6.40 7.34
CA ASN A 64 3.43 -7.43 7.86
C ASN A 64 3.82 -8.50 6.81
N VAL A 65 2.99 -8.70 5.79
CA VAL A 65 3.23 -9.67 4.70
C VAL A 65 3.53 -8.99 3.37
N GLY A 66 3.29 -7.68 3.25
CA GLY A 66 3.51 -6.92 2.03
C GLY A 66 2.54 -7.28 0.91
N ASP A 67 1.35 -7.76 1.26
CA ASP A 67 0.30 -8.04 0.29
C ASP A 67 -0.45 -6.75 0.01
N ILE A 68 -0.66 -6.41 -1.26
CA ILE A 68 -1.33 -5.19 -1.67
C ILE A 68 -2.29 -5.43 -2.84
N ARG A 69 -3.33 -4.60 -2.88
CA ARG A 69 -4.29 -4.54 -3.99
C ARG A 69 -4.54 -3.09 -4.38
N LEU A 70 -4.56 -2.80 -5.67
CA LEU A 70 -4.85 -1.49 -6.23
C LEU A 70 -5.93 -1.64 -7.30
N ILE A 71 -7.05 -0.95 -7.15
CA ILE A 71 -8.18 -1.03 -8.08
C ILE A 71 -8.58 0.37 -8.49
N LEU A 72 -8.76 0.60 -9.80
CA LEU A 72 -9.39 1.81 -10.30
C LEU A 72 -10.75 1.49 -10.89
N PHE A 73 -11.69 2.37 -10.58
CA PHE A 73 -13.01 2.42 -11.19
C PHE A 73 -13.17 3.72 -11.94
N HIS A 74 -13.84 3.67 -13.09
CA HIS A 74 -14.46 4.84 -13.70
C HIS A 74 -15.98 4.65 -13.60
N HIS A 75 -16.62 5.50 -12.79
CA HIS A 75 -17.98 5.27 -12.29
C HIS A 75 -18.05 3.94 -11.52
N GLU A 76 -18.84 2.99 -11.98
CA GLU A 76 -19.01 1.65 -11.37
C GLU A 76 -18.23 0.56 -12.12
N ASN A 77 -17.52 0.92 -13.20
CA ASN A 77 -16.76 -0.03 -14.00
C ASN A 77 -15.33 -0.08 -13.50
N MET A 78 -14.87 -1.25 -13.09
CA MET A 78 -13.45 -1.50 -12.81
C MET A 78 -12.67 -1.43 -14.11
N ILE A 79 -11.73 -0.49 -14.21
CA ILE A 79 -10.90 -0.26 -15.41
C ILE A 79 -9.47 -0.75 -15.26
N TYR A 80 -9.03 -0.99 -14.02
CA TYR A 80 -7.69 -1.47 -13.70
C TYR A 80 -7.71 -2.21 -12.37
N GLU A 81 -6.95 -3.29 -12.31
CA GLU A 81 -6.69 -4.03 -11.07
C GLU A 81 -5.24 -4.50 -11.07
N PHE A 82 -4.56 -4.30 -9.94
CA PHE A 82 -3.25 -4.83 -9.66
C PHE A 82 -3.27 -5.52 -8.30
N ASN A 83 -2.80 -6.76 -8.27
CA ASN A 83 -2.64 -7.56 -7.06
C ASN A 83 -1.20 -8.03 -7.01
N ALA A 84 -0.55 -7.83 -5.88
CA ALA A 84 0.77 -8.39 -5.64
C ALA A 84 0.89 -8.88 -4.20
N MET A 85 1.56 -10.02 -4.07
CA MET A 85 1.88 -10.61 -2.77
C MET A 85 3.35 -10.35 -2.46
N SER A 86 3.63 -10.12 -1.18
CA SER A 86 5.00 -9.97 -0.68
C SER A 86 5.85 -8.96 -1.48
N VAL A 87 5.28 -7.77 -1.76
CA VAL A 87 6.01 -6.69 -2.40
C VAL A 87 7.25 -6.32 -1.60
N LYS A 88 8.27 -5.78 -2.27
CA LYS A 88 9.53 -5.43 -1.63
C LYS A 88 9.38 -4.31 -0.61
N ASP A 89 8.60 -3.28 -0.96
CA ASP A 89 8.38 -2.11 -0.12
C ASP A 89 7.21 -1.27 -0.65
N VAL A 90 6.69 -0.38 0.17
CA VAL A 90 5.80 0.72 -0.24
C VAL A 90 6.37 1.98 0.38
N LYS A 91 6.44 3.06 -0.41
CA LYS A 91 6.92 4.36 0.07
C LYS A 91 5.96 5.46 -0.35
N CYS A 92 5.70 6.37 0.58
CA CYS A 92 4.98 7.60 0.30
C CYS A 92 5.96 8.77 0.34
N PHE A 93 5.99 9.59 -0.71
CA PHE A 93 6.75 10.82 -0.70
C PHE A 93 5.95 11.93 -1.37
N SER A 94 5.64 12.97 -0.59
CA SER A 94 4.85 14.13 -1.06
C SER A 94 3.50 13.69 -1.63
N ASP A 95 3.37 13.71 -2.95
CA ASP A 95 2.17 13.50 -3.74
C ASP A 95 2.21 12.17 -4.52
N MET A 96 3.19 11.31 -4.23
CA MET A 96 3.39 10.04 -4.92
C MET A 96 3.58 8.87 -3.95
N LEU A 97 2.78 7.83 -4.15
CA LEU A 97 2.94 6.52 -3.52
C LEU A 97 3.65 5.59 -4.52
N THR A 98 4.77 5.00 -4.13
CA THR A 98 5.52 4.03 -4.94
C THR A 98 5.48 2.66 -4.31
N ILE A 99 4.93 1.69 -5.03
CA ILE A 99 4.95 0.28 -4.68
C ILE A 99 6.14 -0.37 -5.38
N TYR A 100 7.09 -0.87 -4.61
CA TYR A 100 8.26 -1.58 -5.09
C TYR A 100 7.93 -3.06 -5.16
N ILE A 101 7.60 -3.58 -6.35
CA ILE A 101 7.24 -4.99 -6.52
C ILE A 101 8.49 -5.86 -6.34
N ASN A 102 9.57 -5.49 -7.04
CA ASN A 102 10.87 -6.13 -6.91
C ASN A 102 11.99 -5.10 -7.17
N HIS A 103 13.20 -5.56 -7.52
CA HIS A 103 14.34 -4.68 -7.76
C HIS A 103 14.20 -3.81 -9.02
N ASN A 104 13.38 -4.24 -9.98
CA ASN A 104 13.29 -3.68 -11.32
C ASN A 104 11.87 -3.23 -11.68
N GLU A 105 10.87 -3.46 -10.85
CA GLU A 105 9.47 -3.24 -11.18
C GLU A 105 8.78 -2.44 -10.07
N PHE A 106 8.05 -1.41 -10.49
CA PHE A 106 7.46 -0.41 -9.61
C PHE A 106 6.09 0.05 -10.14
N ILE A 107 5.16 0.32 -9.24
CA ILE A 107 3.93 1.06 -9.54
C ILE A 107 4.02 2.42 -8.84
N ASP A 108 3.91 3.50 -9.60
CA ASP A 108 3.71 4.83 -9.03
C ASP A 108 2.23 5.18 -9.08
N VAL A 109 1.72 5.75 -7.98
CA VAL A 109 0.36 6.26 -7.84
C VAL A 109 0.43 7.74 -7.46
N ILE A 110 -0.31 8.58 -8.17
CA ILE A 110 -0.47 10.00 -7.90
C ILE A 110 -1.97 10.29 -7.87
N LEU A 111 -2.46 11.02 -6.86
CA LEU A 111 -3.90 11.30 -6.70
C LEU A 111 -4.34 12.64 -7.31
N GLN A 112 -3.50 13.67 -7.16
CA GLN A 112 -3.80 15.03 -7.61
C GLN A 112 -2.75 15.52 -8.61
N PRO A 113 -3.12 16.39 -9.59
CA PRO A 113 -4.46 16.91 -9.88
C PRO A 113 -5.34 15.92 -10.67
N SER A 114 -4.90 14.67 -10.81
CA SER A 114 -5.61 13.59 -11.49
C SER A 114 -5.08 12.25 -11.00
N ILE A 115 -5.95 11.27 -10.78
CA ILE A 115 -5.51 9.91 -10.42
C ILE A 115 -4.71 9.31 -11.58
N ARG A 116 -3.45 8.94 -11.32
CA ARG A 116 -2.54 8.30 -12.27
C ARG A 116 -1.92 7.08 -11.64
N VAL A 117 -1.92 5.99 -12.38
CA VAL A 117 -1.17 4.78 -12.06
C VAL A 117 -0.20 4.49 -13.19
N LYS A 118 1.08 4.39 -12.86
CA LYS A 118 2.14 4.15 -13.84
C LYS A 118 2.95 2.93 -13.44
N HIS A 119 2.92 1.92 -14.31
CA HIS A 119 3.83 0.80 -14.20
C HIS A 119 5.18 1.16 -14.81
N ARG A 120 6.26 1.04 -14.04
CA ARG A 120 7.63 1.27 -14.48
C ARG A 120 8.48 0.01 -14.35
N TYR A 121 9.34 -0.18 -15.34
CA TYR A 121 10.44 -1.12 -15.29
C TYR A 121 11.77 -0.36 -15.32
N LYS A 122 12.71 -0.74 -14.46
CA LYS A 122 14.10 -0.35 -14.60
C LYS A 122 14.70 -1.22 -15.69
N GLY A 123 14.76 -0.68 -16.90
CA GLY A 123 15.44 -1.34 -18.02
C GLY A 123 16.89 -1.64 -17.66
N THR A 124 17.35 -2.84 -18.02
CA THR A 124 18.79 -3.10 -18.17
C THR A 124 19.25 -2.35 -19.41
N ASN A 125 20.09 -1.33 -19.22
CA ASN A 125 20.87 -0.73 -20.32
C ASN A 125 21.76 -1.79 -20.97
#